data_AF-A0AAU7CI22-F1
#
_entry.id   AF-A0AAU7CI22-F1
#
_cell.length_a   1.000
_cell.length_b   1.000
_cell.length_c   1.000
_cell.angle_alpha   90.00
_cell.angle_beta   90.00
_cell.angle_gamma   90.00
#
_symmetry.space_group_name_H-M   'P 1'
#
loop_
_entity.id
_entity.type
_entity.pdbx_description
1 polymer ?
#
loop_
_entity_poly.entity_id
_entity_poly.type
_entity_poly.pdbx_seq_one_letter_code
_entity_poly.pdbx_strand_id
1 'polypeptide(L)'
;MGQWGVKSFENDDASDALEAGFDAVHGSVYDDLMDDRSPLTFDQVQKKLADDRTLTAALAALSETVGEPFEEWDEVERLAFAGIVVRHAEFDVPIPDEARARAIDWLEHEAIEWDEATARRLRRDKEIGLLRKAKTPGA
;
A
#
# COMPACT_ATOMS: atom_id res chain seq x y z
N MET A 1 15.81 -3.95 -14.40
CA MET A 1 14.93 -3.02 -15.14
C MET A 1 13.89 -2.60 -14.14
N GLY A 2 14.00 -1.39 -13.59
CA GLY A 2 13.11 -0.94 -12.52
C GLY A 2 11.70 -0.73 -13.04
N GLN A 3 10.71 -1.22 -12.30
CA GLN A 3 9.28 -1.15 -12.59
C GLN A 3 8.73 0.30 -12.40
N TRP A 4 9.33 1.29 -13.05
CA TRP A 4 8.96 2.70 -12.89
C TRP A 4 7.84 3.09 -13.85
N GLY A 5 6.66 2.53 -13.59
CA GLY A 5 5.43 2.73 -14.37
C GLY A 5 4.17 2.14 -13.72
N VAL A 6 4.31 1.47 -12.58
CA VAL A 6 3.24 0.72 -11.91
C VAL A 6 2.71 1.43 -10.67
N LYS A 7 1.57 0.96 -10.15
CA LYS A 7 0.89 1.56 -9.00
C LYS A 7 1.84 1.55 -7.78
N SER A 8 1.71 2.50 -6.86
CA SER A 8 2.60 2.62 -5.68
C SER A 8 2.69 1.35 -4.83
N PHE A 9 1.63 0.53 -4.79
CA PHE A 9 1.61 -0.75 -4.07
C PHE A 9 2.27 -1.92 -4.80
N GLU A 10 2.71 -1.72 -6.04
CA GLU A 10 3.51 -2.67 -6.80
C GLU A 10 5.01 -2.40 -6.64
N ASN A 11 5.38 -1.48 -5.73
CA ASN A 11 6.70 -1.42 -5.16
C ASN A 11 6.95 -2.72 -4.36
N ASP A 12 8.14 -3.30 -4.51
CA ASP A 12 8.49 -4.59 -3.89
C ASP A 12 8.28 -4.56 -2.37
N ASP A 13 8.76 -3.53 -1.67
CA ASP A 13 8.61 -3.42 -0.21
C ASP A 13 7.13 -3.26 0.21
N ALA A 14 6.32 -2.57 -0.59
CA ALA A 14 4.88 -2.49 -0.36
C ALA A 14 4.20 -3.85 -0.54
N SER A 15 4.58 -4.60 -1.57
CA SER A 15 4.04 -5.92 -1.85
C SER A 15 4.38 -6.88 -0.72
N ASP A 16 5.65 -6.96 -0.33
CA ASP A 16 6.12 -7.81 0.77
C ASP A 16 5.42 -7.47 2.08
N ALA A 17 5.27 -6.18 2.40
CA ALA A 17 4.58 -5.73 3.60
C ALA A 17 3.07 -6.06 3.57
N LEU A 18 2.42 -5.95 2.40
CA LEU A 18 1.01 -6.35 2.23
C LEU A 18 0.83 -7.85 2.47
N GLU A 19 1.69 -8.67 1.87
CA GLU A 19 1.66 -10.13 2.06
C GLU A 19 1.89 -10.52 3.52
N ALA A 20 2.91 -9.92 4.16
CA ALA A 20 3.17 -10.11 5.59
C ALA A 20 1.97 -9.67 6.46
N GLY A 21 1.30 -8.57 6.09
CA GLY A 21 0.11 -8.10 6.78
C GLY A 21 -1.08 -9.05 6.64
N PHE A 22 -1.29 -9.63 5.44
CA PHE A 22 -2.35 -10.62 5.21
C PHE A 22 -2.07 -11.93 5.96
N ASP A 23 -0.84 -12.41 5.92
CA ASP A 23 -0.41 -13.60 6.67
C ASP A 23 -0.56 -13.40 8.19
N ALA A 24 -0.10 -12.27 8.71
CA ALA A 24 -0.17 -11.99 10.15
C ALA A 24 -1.62 -11.96 10.70
N VAL A 25 -2.58 -11.49 9.89
CA VAL A 25 -3.99 -11.35 10.32
C VAL A 25 -4.84 -12.57 10.00
N HIS A 26 -4.63 -13.18 8.84
CA HIS A 26 -5.50 -14.25 8.30
C HIS A 26 -4.83 -15.62 8.23
N GLY A 27 -3.49 -15.69 8.29
CA GLY A 27 -2.68 -16.92 8.35
C GLY A 27 -3.13 -17.98 7.36
N SER A 28 -3.61 -19.11 7.87
CA SER A 28 -4.10 -20.23 7.05
C SER A 28 -5.17 -19.86 6.00
N VAL A 29 -5.99 -18.82 6.23
CA VAL A 29 -6.97 -18.37 5.24
C VAL A 29 -6.28 -17.69 4.06
N TYR A 30 -5.20 -16.96 4.32
CA TYR A 30 -4.37 -16.37 3.28
C TYR A 30 -3.68 -17.50 2.48
N ASP A 31 -3.06 -18.47 3.16
CA ASP A 31 -2.43 -19.64 2.53
C ASP A 31 -3.39 -20.39 1.59
N ASP A 32 -4.60 -20.70 2.07
CA ASP A 32 -5.62 -21.41 1.29
C ASP A 32 -6.07 -20.62 0.04
N LEU A 33 -6.07 -19.29 0.12
CA LEU A 33 -6.47 -18.41 -0.98
C LEU A 33 -5.35 -18.16 -1.99
N MET A 34 -4.09 -18.28 -1.55
CA MET A 34 -2.88 -18.16 -2.38
C MET A 34 -2.48 -19.47 -3.05
N ASP A 35 -3.06 -20.60 -2.65
CA ASP A 35 -2.91 -21.89 -3.33
C ASP A 35 -3.36 -21.78 -4.80
N ASP A 36 -2.56 -22.33 -5.73
CA ASP A 36 -2.84 -22.32 -7.18
C ASP A 36 -4.21 -22.94 -7.57
N ARG A 37 -4.82 -23.71 -6.67
CA ARG A 37 -6.17 -24.27 -6.85
C ARG A 37 -7.28 -23.26 -6.54
N SER A 38 -6.95 -22.14 -5.94
CA SER A 38 -7.87 -21.02 -5.70
C SER A 38 -8.34 -20.45 -7.03
N PRO A 39 -9.66 -20.29 -7.24
CA PRO A 39 -10.18 -19.71 -8.47
C PRO A 39 -10.07 -18.17 -8.48
N LEU A 40 -9.60 -17.56 -7.39
CA LEU A 40 -9.51 -16.11 -7.26
C LEU A 40 -8.22 -15.58 -7.85
N THR A 41 -8.29 -14.42 -8.50
CA THR A 41 -7.09 -13.67 -8.86
C THR A 41 -6.44 -13.04 -7.62
N PHE A 42 -5.17 -12.69 -7.72
CA PHE A 42 -4.44 -11.99 -6.65
C PHE A 42 -5.18 -10.75 -6.13
N ASP A 43 -5.66 -9.89 -7.05
CA ASP A 43 -6.48 -8.71 -6.70
C ASP A 43 -7.76 -9.08 -5.94
N GLN A 44 -8.41 -10.19 -6.30
CA GLN A 44 -9.61 -10.66 -5.61
C GLN A 44 -9.30 -11.19 -4.22
N VAL A 45 -8.16 -11.86 -4.04
CA VAL A 45 -7.68 -12.33 -2.73
C VAL A 45 -7.39 -11.12 -1.84
N GLN A 46 -6.58 -10.17 -2.29
CA GLN A 46 -6.27 -8.98 -1.50
C GLN A 46 -7.52 -8.18 -1.14
N LYS A 47 -8.45 -7.98 -2.10
CA LYS A 47 -9.73 -7.30 -1.81
C LYS A 47 -10.56 -8.02 -0.75
N LYS A 48 -10.52 -9.36 -0.76
CA LYS A 48 -11.28 -10.18 0.17
C LYS A 48 -10.70 -10.11 1.59
N LEU A 49 -9.39 -9.93 1.72
CA LEU A 49 -8.69 -9.96 3.00
C LEU A 49 -8.45 -8.57 3.58
N ALA A 50 -8.47 -7.51 2.75
CA ALA A 50 -8.22 -6.15 3.18
C ALA A 50 -9.25 -5.68 4.24
N ASP A 51 -8.74 -5.38 5.43
CA ASP A 51 -9.46 -4.75 6.52
C ASP A 51 -8.54 -3.77 7.28
N ASP A 52 -9.05 -3.18 8.36
CA ASP A 52 -8.30 -2.23 9.19
C ASP A 52 -7.10 -2.91 9.89
N ARG A 53 -7.24 -4.19 10.25
CA ARG A 53 -6.20 -4.97 10.92
C ARG A 53 -5.06 -5.29 9.95
N THR A 54 -5.37 -5.65 8.70
CA THR A 54 -4.34 -5.90 7.68
C THR A 54 -3.59 -4.62 7.30
N LEU A 55 -4.26 -3.47 7.32
CA LEU A 55 -3.60 -2.18 7.12
C LEU A 55 -2.58 -1.94 8.25
N THR A 56 -3.00 -2.08 9.50
CA THR A 56 -2.11 -1.92 10.66
C THR A 56 -0.95 -2.91 10.61
N ALA A 57 -1.21 -4.18 10.31
CA ALA A 57 -0.18 -5.22 10.23
C ALA A 57 0.81 -4.96 9.09
N ALA A 58 0.35 -4.55 7.92
CA ALA A 58 1.23 -4.24 6.79
C ALA A 58 2.13 -3.03 7.07
N LEU A 59 1.58 -1.97 7.67
CA LEU A 59 2.39 -0.81 8.06
C LEU A 59 3.42 -1.15 9.14
N ALA A 60 3.06 -2.03 10.09
CA ALA A 60 3.99 -2.55 11.08
C ALA A 60 5.10 -3.39 10.43
N ALA A 61 4.75 -4.29 9.50
CA ALA A 61 5.72 -5.12 8.77
C ALA A 61 6.71 -4.27 7.97
N LEU A 62 6.23 -3.22 7.27
CA LEU A 62 7.13 -2.29 6.58
C LEU A 62 8.06 -1.58 7.57
N SER A 63 7.53 -1.13 8.71
CA SER A 63 8.32 -0.48 9.75
C SER A 63 9.38 -1.41 10.38
N GLU A 64 9.09 -2.70 10.50
CA GLU A 64 10.05 -3.69 11.01
C GLU A 64 11.18 -3.95 10.00
N THR A 65 10.88 -3.95 8.71
CA THR A 65 11.87 -4.13 7.63
C THR A 65 12.77 -2.91 7.47
N VAL A 66 12.19 -1.71 7.43
CA VAL A 66 12.93 -0.46 7.15
C VAL A 66 13.56 0.12 8.42
N GLY A 67 12.89 -0.02 9.57
CA GLY A 67 13.28 0.57 10.84
C GLY A 67 12.64 1.94 11.10
N GLU A 68 12.75 2.43 12.33
CA GLU A 68 12.32 3.76 12.75
C GLU A 68 13.53 4.71 12.92
N PRO A 69 13.38 6.04 12.77
CA PRO A 69 12.12 6.79 12.60
C PRO A 69 11.74 7.05 11.13
N PHE A 70 10.45 7.29 10.86
CA PHE A 70 9.93 7.50 9.49
C PHE A 70 10.53 8.71 8.76
N GLU A 71 11.06 9.68 9.49
CA GLU A 71 11.73 10.85 8.94
C GLU A 71 13.03 10.49 8.19
N GLU A 72 13.67 9.38 8.57
CA GLU A 72 14.90 8.88 7.97
C GLU A 72 14.65 8.02 6.73
N TRP A 73 13.39 7.65 6.47
CA TRP A 73 13.02 6.86 5.29
C TRP A 73 13.32 7.65 4.03
N ASP A 74 13.86 6.96 3.04
CA ASP A 74 14.09 7.50 1.72
C ASP A 74 12.79 7.50 0.89
N GLU A 75 12.92 7.94 -0.35
CA GLU A 75 11.81 8.08 -1.28
C GLU A 75 11.16 6.75 -1.69
N VAL A 76 11.91 5.65 -1.72
CA VAL A 76 11.41 4.30 -2.03
C VAL A 76 10.55 3.79 -0.88
N GLU A 77 11.02 3.89 0.35
CA GLU A 77 10.24 3.39 1.50
C GLU A 77 9.01 4.26 1.78
N ARG A 78 9.12 5.57 1.55
CA ARG A 78 7.95 6.47 1.57
C ARG A 78 6.93 6.11 0.50
N LEU A 79 7.39 5.74 -0.69
CA LEU A 79 6.50 5.26 -1.74
C LEU A 79 5.86 3.92 -1.34
N ALA A 80 6.60 3.02 -0.70
CA ALA A 80 6.09 1.74 -0.23
C ALA A 80 4.94 1.92 0.76
N PHE A 81 5.13 2.80 1.76
CA PHE A 81 4.10 3.18 2.72
C PHE A 81 2.85 3.72 2.03
N ALA A 82 3.03 4.67 1.10
CA ALA A 82 1.91 5.23 0.34
C ALA A 82 1.18 4.14 -0.44
N GLY A 83 1.91 3.18 -1.02
CA GLY A 83 1.37 1.99 -1.67
C GLY A 83 0.44 1.19 -0.78
N ILE A 84 0.89 0.81 0.42
CA ILE A 84 0.07 0.04 1.38
C ILE A 84 -1.24 0.78 1.69
N VAL A 85 -1.16 2.08 1.94
CA VAL A 85 -2.32 2.92 2.29
C VAL A 85 -3.28 3.06 1.08
N VAL A 86 -2.74 3.32 -0.11
CA VAL A 86 -3.50 3.42 -1.37
C VAL A 86 -4.22 2.11 -1.66
N ARG A 87 -3.57 0.96 -1.45
CA ARG A 87 -4.15 -0.35 -1.74
C ARG A 87 -5.36 -0.64 -0.84
N HIS A 88 -5.25 -0.36 0.44
CA HIS A 88 -6.37 -0.51 1.37
C HIS A 88 -7.51 0.48 1.03
N ALA A 89 -7.17 1.71 0.64
CA ALA A 89 -8.17 2.67 0.18
C ALA A 89 -8.88 2.23 -1.11
N GLU A 90 -8.19 1.56 -2.04
CA GLU A 90 -8.77 1.00 -3.28
C GLU A 90 -9.84 -0.07 -2.98
N PHE A 91 -9.75 -0.71 -1.81
CA PHE A 91 -10.68 -1.73 -1.34
C PHE A 91 -11.70 -1.22 -0.31
N ASP A 92 -11.93 0.10 -0.26
CA ASP A 92 -12.91 0.74 0.63
C ASP A 92 -12.64 0.55 2.13
N VAL A 93 -11.42 0.18 2.51
CA VAL A 93 -11.00 0.10 3.92
C VAL A 93 -10.88 1.52 4.49
N PRO A 94 -11.48 1.82 5.66
CA PRO A 94 -11.31 3.11 6.32
C PRO A 94 -9.84 3.34 6.68
N ILE A 95 -9.29 4.49 6.29
CA ILE A 95 -7.88 4.84 6.51
C ILE A 95 -7.76 5.82 7.68
N PRO A 96 -6.94 5.52 8.71
CA PRO A 96 -6.65 6.46 9.79
C PRO A 96 -6.12 7.79 9.26
N ASP A 97 -6.58 8.91 9.84
CA ASP A 97 -6.28 10.25 9.34
C ASP A 97 -4.77 10.53 9.27
N GLU A 98 -3.99 10.07 10.25
CA GLU A 98 -2.53 10.23 10.28
C GLU A 98 -1.84 9.49 9.13
N ALA A 99 -2.21 8.23 8.90
CA ALA A 99 -1.66 7.42 7.81
C ALA A 99 -2.05 8.00 6.44
N ARG A 100 -3.31 8.45 6.31
CA ARG A 100 -3.81 9.10 5.09
C ARG A 100 -3.05 10.40 4.82
N ALA A 101 -2.91 11.27 5.82
CA ALA A 101 -2.22 12.56 5.67
C ALA A 101 -0.76 12.36 5.28
N ARG A 102 -0.06 11.41 5.93
CA ARG A 102 1.33 11.06 5.61
C ARG A 102 1.49 10.52 4.19
N ALA A 103 0.63 9.59 3.78
CA ALA A 103 0.68 9.04 2.42
C ALA A 103 0.43 10.12 1.36
N ILE A 104 -0.51 11.04 1.59
CA ILE A 104 -0.73 12.19 0.69
C ILE A 104 0.50 13.08 0.63
N ASP A 105 1.07 13.47 1.77
CA ASP A 105 2.24 14.34 1.82
C ASP A 105 3.44 13.74 1.06
N TRP A 106 3.71 12.45 1.28
CA TRP A 106 4.79 11.74 0.60
C TRP A 106 4.54 11.58 -0.90
N LEU A 107 3.29 11.32 -1.32
CA LEU A 107 2.94 11.33 -2.74
C LEU A 107 3.01 12.74 -3.35
N GLU A 108 2.74 13.81 -2.60
CA GLU A 108 2.86 15.20 -3.06
C GLU A 108 4.32 15.66 -3.21
N HIS A 109 5.22 15.11 -2.39
CA HIS A 109 6.65 15.45 -2.38
C HIS A 109 7.55 14.34 -2.93
N GLU A 110 6.99 13.37 -3.64
CA GLU A 110 7.77 12.29 -4.24
C GLU A 110 8.93 12.87 -5.06
N ALA A 111 10.14 12.39 -4.83
CA ALA A 111 11.35 12.86 -5.49
C ALA A 111 11.92 11.89 -6.53
N ILE A 112 11.40 10.66 -6.57
CA ILE A 112 11.86 9.57 -7.44
C ILE A 112 11.88 10.00 -8.92
N GLU A 113 12.99 9.74 -9.60
CA GLU A 113 13.10 9.92 -11.05
C GLU A 113 12.41 8.77 -11.78
N TRP A 114 11.49 9.10 -12.69
CA TRP A 114 10.77 8.13 -13.51
C TRP A 114 11.09 8.39 -14.97
N ASP A 115 11.32 7.31 -15.73
CA ASP A 115 11.53 7.38 -17.18
C ASP A 115 10.35 8.09 -17.87
N GLU A 116 9.13 7.87 -17.38
CA GLU A 116 7.90 8.50 -17.87
C GLU A 116 7.28 9.48 -16.85
N ALA A 117 7.79 10.70 -16.80
CA ALA A 117 7.29 11.76 -15.91
C ALA A 117 5.76 12.02 -16.02
N THR A 118 5.17 11.85 -17.21
CA THR A 118 3.71 11.98 -17.38
C THR A 118 2.94 10.85 -16.71
N ALA A 119 3.40 9.60 -16.87
CA ALA A 119 2.78 8.43 -16.24
C ALA A 119 2.85 8.55 -14.72
N ARG A 120 4.01 8.98 -14.21
CA ARG A 120 4.22 9.31 -12.80
C ARG A 120 3.19 10.32 -12.28
N ARG A 121 3.03 11.46 -12.96
CA ARG A 121 2.07 12.50 -12.56
C ARG A 121 0.65 11.96 -12.51
N LEU A 122 0.23 11.22 -13.54
CA LEU A 122 -1.11 10.65 -13.62
C LEU A 122 -1.37 9.63 -12.49
N ARG A 123 -0.38 8.80 -12.15
CA ARG A 123 -0.47 7.88 -11.02
C ARG A 123 -0.64 8.65 -9.71
N ARG A 124 0.22 9.64 -9.44
CA ARG A 124 0.14 10.48 -8.23
C ARG A 124 -1.22 11.15 -8.09
N ASP A 125 -1.70 11.80 -9.15
CA ASP A 125 -3.00 12.47 -9.17
C ASP A 125 -4.15 11.51 -8.85
N LYS A 126 -4.11 10.29 -9.41
CA LYS A 126 -5.11 9.25 -9.16
C LYS A 126 -5.08 8.77 -7.71
N GLU A 127 -3.90 8.47 -7.18
CA GLU A 127 -3.71 7.94 -5.83
C GLU A 127 -4.08 8.98 -4.77
N ILE A 128 -3.59 10.22 -4.91
CA ILE A 128 -3.99 11.33 -4.04
C ILE A 128 -5.50 11.56 -4.11
N GLY A 129 -6.08 11.52 -5.31
CA GLY A 129 -7.52 11.65 -5.52
C GLY A 129 -8.35 10.55 -4.85
N LEU A 130 -7.82 9.33 -4.80
CA LEU A 130 -8.41 8.20 -4.08
C LEU A 130 -8.33 8.42 -2.57
N LEU A 131 -7.14 8.73 -2.04
CA LEU A 131 -6.92 8.95 -0.61
C LEU A 131 -7.79 10.10 -0.08
N ARG A 132 -7.90 11.21 -0.81
CA ARG A 132 -8.77 12.34 -0.42
C ARG A 132 -10.26 11.97 -0.32
N LYS A 133 -10.69 10.89 -0.97
CA LYS A 133 -12.07 10.37 -0.94
C LYS A 133 -12.23 9.17 0.00
N ALA A 134 -11.12 8.64 0.53
CA ALA A 134 -11.14 7.47 1.40
C ALA A 134 -11.87 7.77 2.71
N LYS A 135 -12.59 6.77 3.20
CA LYS A 135 -13.33 6.86 4.46
C LYS A 135 -12.35 6.99 5.63
N THR A 136 -12.71 7.77 6.64
CA THR A 136 -12.02 7.76 7.94
C THR A 136 -12.73 6.77 8.87
N PRO A 137 -12.01 6.03 9.74
CA PRO A 137 -12.64 5.26 10.81
C PRO A 137 -13.59 6.14 11.65
N GLY A 138 -14.86 5.74 11.76
CA GLY A 138 -15.85 6.40 12.63
C GLY A 138 -16.60 7.61 12.05
N ALA A 139 -16.47 7.88 10.74
CA ALA A 139 -17.27 8.88 10.03
C ALA A 139 -18.64 8.35 9.56
#